data_AF-A0A9D1TFF6-F1
#
_entry.id   AF-A0A9D1TFF6-F1
#
_cell.length_a   1.000
_cell.length_b   1.000
_cell.length_c   1.000
_cell.angle_alpha   90.00
_cell.angle_beta   90.00
_cell.angle_gamma   90.00
#
_symmetry.space_group_name_H-M   'P 1'
#
loop_
_entity.id
_entity.type
_entity.pdbx_description
1 polymer ?
#
loop_
_entity_poly.entity_id
_entity_poly.type
_entity_poly.pdbx_seq_one_letter_code
_entity_poly.pdbx_strand_id
1 'polypeptide(L)'
;MQTYDSEEIKAYVAHCKEKGIQDSSRLFWLQSAMRAGVDKNVLEILEDPRLTTFDAFRILACAIIEIPESLLKEIAKAPDTITDHLQKYYEGKYEPDRKKIYQEIFDNFQVQWQQNFNQLLKQTELLSDTQEFLKSQILEREKRVADLERTIDELRESVRQERRRAENLEQEKEEWKKYQEKTDVNGEGENAAKTGDLPAQQLEKQWGVINFLQRSIQKRPGERLLALIKPLEDDQIEEVIDGLEKGLEYREVKRYADPDYSANKMKEMKIILLKQRKGKKT
;
A
#
# COMPACT_ATOMS: atom_id res chain seq x y z
N MET A 1 49.88 -19.68 21.79
CA MET A 1 50.84 -20.21 20.81
C MET A 1 52.17 -20.40 21.50
N GLN A 2 52.68 -21.62 21.50
CA GLN A 2 54.03 -21.89 21.99
C GLN A 2 55.04 -21.39 20.94
N THR A 3 56.19 -20.89 21.37
CA THR A 3 57.28 -20.47 20.47
C THR A 3 58.39 -21.50 20.56
N TYR A 4 58.73 -22.12 19.43
CA TYR A 4 59.81 -23.09 19.34
C TYR A 4 61.00 -22.50 18.58
N ASP A 5 62.21 -22.76 19.06
CA ASP A 5 63.44 -22.35 18.39
C ASP A 5 63.86 -23.32 17.27
N SER A 6 64.90 -22.94 16.51
CA SER A 6 65.39 -23.73 15.36
C SER A 6 66.04 -25.04 15.79
N GLU A 7 66.59 -25.12 16.99
CA GLU A 7 67.23 -26.33 17.54
C GLU A 7 66.18 -27.32 18.04
N GLU A 8 65.16 -26.84 18.75
CA GLU A 8 63.99 -27.60 19.21
C GLU A 8 63.24 -28.23 18.05
N ILE A 9 63.02 -27.47 16.97
CA ILE A 9 62.37 -27.99 15.76
C ILE A 9 63.21 -29.11 15.12
N LYS A 10 64.54 -28.97 15.07
CA LYS A 10 65.43 -30.01 14.52
C LYS A 10 65.44 -31.26 15.41
N ALA A 11 65.51 -31.07 16.73
CA ALA A 11 65.47 -32.15 17.70
C ALA A 11 64.16 -32.93 17.62
N TYR A 12 63.03 -32.23 17.49
CA TYR A 12 61.72 -32.84 17.31
C TYR A 12 61.61 -33.68 16.03
N VAL A 13 62.13 -33.19 14.91
CA VAL A 13 62.14 -33.95 13.65
C VAL A 13 63.01 -35.21 13.77
N ALA A 14 64.14 -35.13 14.49
CA ALA A 14 64.98 -36.31 14.76
C ALA A 14 64.23 -37.33 15.65
N HIS A 15 63.58 -36.86 16.71
CA HIS A 15 62.74 -37.69 17.59
C HIS A 15 61.59 -38.39 16.84
N CYS A 16 60.90 -37.67 15.94
CA CYS A 16 59.86 -38.27 15.10
C CYS A 16 60.40 -39.39 14.19
N LYS A 17 61.62 -39.21 13.64
CA LYS A 17 62.28 -40.25 12.84
C LYS A 17 62.63 -41.47 13.68
N GLU A 18 63.14 -41.27 14.90
CA GLU A 18 63.44 -42.35 15.85
C GLU A 18 62.17 -43.13 16.25
N LYS A 19 61.04 -42.44 16.39
CA LYS A 19 59.73 -43.08 16.61
C LYS A 19 59.19 -43.87 15.42
N GLY A 20 59.81 -43.77 14.25
CA GLY A 20 59.44 -44.55 13.05
C GLY A 20 58.70 -43.76 11.96
N ILE A 21 58.56 -42.43 12.09
CA ILE A 21 57.99 -41.58 11.03
C ILE A 21 59.07 -41.30 9.99
N GLN A 22 59.08 -42.06 8.91
CA GLN A 22 60.07 -41.93 7.83
C GLN A 22 59.56 -41.14 6.61
N ASP A 23 58.26 -40.80 6.55
CA ASP A 23 57.70 -39.99 5.47
C ASP A 23 58.17 -38.52 5.58
N SER A 24 58.98 -38.10 4.61
CA SER A 24 59.47 -36.72 4.48
C SER A 24 58.35 -35.69 4.46
N SER A 25 57.19 -36.02 3.87
CA SER A 25 56.04 -35.12 3.79
C SER A 25 55.41 -34.93 5.17
N ARG A 26 55.24 -36.01 5.91
CA ARG A 26 54.74 -36.00 7.29
C ARG A 26 55.65 -35.22 8.23
N LEU A 27 56.97 -35.42 8.12
CA LEU A 27 57.96 -34.72 8.95
C LEU A 27 57.98 -33.21 8.65
N PHE A 28 57.94 -32.82 7.37
CA PHE A 28 57.87 -31.42 6.97
C PHE A 28 56.58 -30.75 7.50
N TRP A 29 55.46 -31.47 7.45
CA TRP A 29 54.20 -30.98 7.95
C TRP A 29 54.21 -30.80 9.47
N LEU A 30 54.72 -31.77 10.24
CA LEU A 30 54.86 -31.65 11.69
C LEU A 30 55.79 -30.49 12.09
N GLN A 31 56.89 -30.31 11.36
CA GLN A 31 57.78 -29.14 11.53
C GLN A 31 57.02 -27.82 11.28
N SER A 32 56.14 -27.79 10.29
CA SER A 32 55.32 -26.61 9.99
C SER A 32 54.28 -26.35 11.09
N ALA A 33 53.68 -27.40 11.65
CA ALA A 33 52.77 -27.32 12.79
C ALA A 33 53.48 -26.76 14.04
N MET A 34 54.70 -27.20 14.33
CA MET A 34 55.51 -26.60 15.41
C MET A 34 55.77 -25.11 15.17
N ARG A 35 56.17 -24.72 13.95
CA ARG A 35 56.39 -23.30 13.62
C ARG A 35 55.13 -22.44 13.75
N ALA A 36 53.96 -23.04 13.53
CA ALA A 36 52.66 -22.40 13.76
C ALA A 36 52.29 -22.30 15.26
N GLY A 37 53.15 -22.79 16.16
CA GLY A 37 52.99 -22.68 17.60
C GLY A 37 51.92 -23.59 18.20
N VAL A 38 51.70 -24.75 17.56
CA VAL A 38 50.82 -25.81 18.05
C VAL A 38 51.30 -26.30 19.42
N ASP A 39 50.35 -26.59 20.31
CA ASP A 39 50.66 -27.04 21.66
C ASP A 39 51.40 -28.38 21.68
N LYS A 40 52.35 -28.52 22.62
CA LYS A 40 53.15 -29.73 22.78
C LYS A 40 52.31 -30.99 22.98
N ASN A 41 51.20 -30.91 23.73
CA ASN A 41 50.31 -32.06 23.94
C ASN A 41 49.68 -32.53 22.64
N VAL A 42 49.34 -31.60 21.75
CA VAL A 42 48.77 -31.92 20.43
C VAL A 42 49.85 -32.52 19.51
N LEU A 43 51.08 -31.99 19.56
CA LEU A 43 52.21 -32.55 18.82
C LEU A 43 52.49 -34.00 19.23
N GLU A 44 52.51 -34.30 20.54
CA GLU A 44 52.69 -35.65 21.07
C GLU A 44 51.63 -36.65 20.54
N ILE A 45 50.39 -36.19 20.31
CA ILE A 45 49.33 -37.00 19.71
C ILE A 45 49.62 -37.28 18.22
N LEU A 46 50.14 -36.28 17.50
CA LEU A 46 50.43 -36.37 16.06
C LEU A 46 51.70 -37.19 15.73
N GLU A 47 52.52 -37.50 16.74
CA GLU A 47 53.72 -38.33 16.69
C GLU A 47 53.44 -39.84 16.55
N ASP A 48 52.18 -40.30 16.56
CA ASP A 48 51.87 -41.72 16.38
C ASP A 48 52.21 -42.17 14.94
N PRO A 49 53.13 -43.16 14.76
CA PRO A 49 53.53 -43.64 13.45
C PRO A 49 52.41 -44.32 12.66
N ARG A 50 51.34 -44.76 13.32
CA ARG A 50 50.20 -45.44 12.68
C ARG A 50 49.27 -44.49 11.94
N LEU A 51 49.32 -43.20 12.29
CA LEU A 51 48.47 -42.18 11.68
C LEU A 51 48.93 -41.90 10.24
N THR A 52 48.01 -41.84 9.30
CA THR A 52 48.31 -41.32 7.96
C THR A 52 48.45 -39.80 8.00
N THR A 53 49.13 -39.21 7.02
CA THR A 53 49.28 -37.75 6.91
C THR A 53 47.92 -37.03 6.89
N PHE A 54 46.91 -37.69 6.33
CA PHE A 54 45.53 -37.19 6.32
C PHE A 54 44.90 -37.21 7.72
N ASP A 55 45.09 -38.28 8.50
CA ASP A 55 44.56 -38.39 9.86
C ASP A 55 45.16 -37.32 10.78
N ALA A 56 46.48 -37.12 10.68
CA ALA A 56 47.18 -36.08 11.41
C ALA A 56 46.60 -34.69 11.12
N PHE A 57 46.33 -34.42 9.85
CA PHE A 57 45.73 -33.16 9.43
C PHE A 57 44.34 -32.95 10.04
N ARG A 58 43.50 -33.98 10.04
CA ARG A 58 42.16 -33.92 10.64
C ARG A 58 42.23 -33.70 12.15
N ILE A 59 43.15 -34.37 12.85
CA ILE A 59 43.36 -34.21 14.30
C ILE A 59 43.81 -32.79 14.62
N LEU A 60 44.74 -32.23 13.83
CA LEU A 60 45.17 -30.85 14.01
C LEU A 60 44.04 -29.86 13.75
N ALA A 61 43.22 -30.08 12.71
CA ALA A 61 42.04 -29.26 12.46
C ALA A 61 41.06 -29.29 13.66
N CYS A 62 40.90 -30.46 14.29
CA CYS A 62 40.12 -30.59 15.52
C CYS A 62 40.74 -29.79 16.69
N ALA A 63 42.07 -29.78 16.83
CA ALA A 63 42.75 -28.97 17.83
C ALA A 63 42.56 -27.45 17.60
N ILE A 64 42.56 -27.00 16.35
CA ILE A 64 42.35 -25.58 15.98
C ILE A 64 40.94 -25.12 16.35
N ILE A 65 39.93 -25.97 16.19
CA ILE A 65 38.55 -25.67 16.59
C ILE A 65 38.28 -25.95 18.08
N GLU A 66 39.34 -26.04 18.89
CA GLU A 66 39.29 -26.17 20.35
C GLU A 66 38.57 -27.45 20.84
N ILE A 67 38.69 -28.56 20.10
CA ILE A 67 38.28 -29.86 20.61
C ILE A 67 39.19 -30.26 21.79
N PRO A 68 38.62 -30.75 22.92
CA PRO A 68 39.39 -31.14 24.08
C PRO A 68 40.46 -32.19 23.77
N GLU A 69 41.65 -32.03 24.36
CA GLU A 69 42.79 -32.95 24.17
C GLU A 69 42.45 -34.41 24.50
N SER A 70 41.58 -34.65 25.48
CA SER A 70 41.11 -35.99 25.84
C SER A 70 40.42 -36.69 24.65
N LEU A 71 39.61 -35.95 23.90
CA LEU A 71 38.92 -36.47 22.73
C LEU A 71 39.89 -36.63 21.54
N LEU A 72 40.85 -35.71 21.38
CA LEU A 72 41.90 -35.85 20.37
C LEU A 72 42.74 -37.12 20.57
N LYS A 73 43.03 -37.49 21.83
CA LYS A 73 43.73 -38.74 22.17
C LYS A 73 42.90 -39.99 21.83
N GLU A 74 41.58 -39.95 22.01
CA GLU A 74 40.69 -41.05 21.62
C GLU A 74 40.64 -41.20 20.10
N ILE A 75 40.45 -40.08 19.41
CA ILE A 75 40.46 -39.98 17.96
C ILE A 75 41.76 -40.53 17.37
N ALA A 76 42.91 -40.20 17.95
CA ALA A 76 44.21 -40.66 17.45
C ALA A 76 44.36 -42.19 17.50
N LYS A 77 43.68 -42.87 18.43
CA LYS A 77 43.68 -44.34 18.52
C LYS A 77 42.84 -45.00 17.42
N ALA A 78 41.81 -44.31 16.92
CA ALA A 78 40.91 -44.79 15.89
C ALA A 78 40.50 -43.63 14.94
N PRO A 79 41.36 -43.25 13.98
CA PRO A 79 41.14 -42.06 13.15
C PRO A 79 39.88 -42.11 12.28
N ASP A 80 39.46 -43.32 11.91
CA ASP A 80 38.27 -43.54 11.08
C ASP A 80 36.98 -43.07 11.79
N THR A 81 36.97 -43.04 13.13
CA THR A 81 35.79 -42.65 13.93
C THR A 81 35.74 -41.15 14.25
N ILE A 82 36.61 -40.32 13.69
CA ILE A 82 36.63 -38.85 13.93
C ILE A 82 35.25 -38.23 13.81
N THR A 83 34.51 -38.59 12.76
CA THR A 83 33.22 -37.98 12.45
C THR A 83 32.22 -38.27 13.56
N ASP A 84 32.18 -39.51 14.03
CA ASP A 84 31.28 -39.97 15.10
C ASP A 84 31.62 -39.31 16.45
N HIS A 85 32.91 -39.18 16.77
CA HIS A 85 33.36 -38.52 17.99
C HIS A 85 33.01 -37.03 18.00
N LEU A 86 33.22 -36.34 16.86
CA LEU A 86 32.86 -34.94 16.72
C LEU A 86 31.35 -34.74 16.80
N GLN A 87 30.57 -35.57 16.10
CA GLN A 87 29.11 -35.49 16.14
C GLN A 87 28.59 -35.63 17.57
N LYS A 88 29.04 -36.65 18.31
CA LYS A 88 28.65 -36.84 19.72
C LYS A 88 29.05 -35.67 20.61
N TYR A 89 30.22 -35.08 20.40
CA TYR A 89 30.67 -33.91 21.15
C TYR A 89 29.79 -32.68 20.89
N TYR A 90 29.47 -32.40 19.62
CA TYR A 90 28.61 -31.28 19.24
C TYR A 90 27.16 -31.48 19.69
N GLU A 91 26.61 -32.69 19.56
CA GLU A 91 25.29 -33.04 20.10
C GLU A 91 25.28 -32.84 21.63
N GLY A 92 26.25 -33.35 22.37
CA GLY A 92 26.30 -33.15 23.82
C GLY A 92 26.43 -31.67 24.23
N LYS A 93 27.23 -30.88 23.51
CA LYS A 93 27.54 -29.50 23.86
C LYS A 93 26.43 -28.51 23.47
N TYR A 94 25.77 -28.72 22.33
CA TYR A 94 24.86 -27.72 21.74
C TYR A 94 23.40 -28.17 21.63
N GLU A 95 23.06 -29.44 21.83
CA GLU A 95 21.66 -29.90 21.70
C GLU A 95 20.68 -29.20 22.68
N PRO A 96 21.05 -28.91 23.95
CA PRO A 96 20.16 -28.17 24.85
C PRO A 96 19.84 -26.75 24.35
N ASP A 97 20.86 -26.04 23.87
CA ASP A 97 20.73 -24.68 23.36
C ASP A 97 20.03 -24.66 22.00
N ARG A 98 20.30 -25.65 21.15
CA ARG A 98 19.64 -25.82 19.85
C ARG A 98 18.14 -25.97 20.02
N LYS A 99 17.69 -26.84 20.92
CA LYS A 99 16.25 -27.02 21.19
C LYS A 99 15.61 -25.73 21.72
N LYS A 100 16.30 -25.02 22.61
CA LYS A 100 15.83 -23.74 23.14
C LYS A 100 15.70 -22.67 22.05
N ILE A 101 16.72 -22.51 21.20
CA ILE A 101 16.70 -21.56 20.08
C ILE A 101 15.57 -21.87 19.10
N TYR A 102 15.39 -23.14 18.72
CA TYR A 102 14.27 -23.50 17.84
C TYR A 102 12.91 -23.23 18.49
N GLN A 103 12.77 -23.49 19.79
CA GLN A 103 11.54 -23.22 20.52
C GLN A 103 11.24 -21.71 20.54
N GLU A 104 12.23 -20.88 20.89
CA GLU A 104 12.07 -19.42 20.92
C GLU A 104 11.76 -18.84 19.53
N ILE A 105 12.41 -19.32 18.47
CA ILE A 105 12.11 -18.91 17.09
C ILE A 105 10.68 -19.31 16.71
N PHE A 106 10.29 -20.56 17.02
CA PHE A 106 8.97 -21.08 16.68
C PHE A 106 7.86 -20.34 17.44
N ASP A 107 8.04 -20.10 18.74
CA ASP A 107 7.08 -19.39 19.58
C ASP A 107 6.92 -17.94 19.10
N ASN A 108 8.02 -17.24 18.79
CA ASN A 108 7.98 -15.89 18.23
C ASN A 108 7.29 -15.86 16.86
N PHE A 109 7.62 -16.81 15.98
CA PHE A 109 6.96 -16.93 14.67
C PHE A 109 5.46 -17.17 14.83
N GLN A 110 5.05 -18.08 15.71
CA GLN A 110 3.65 -18.40 15.95
C GLN A 110 2.87 -17.18 16.44
N VAL A 111 3.42 -16.40 17.37
CA VAL A 111 2.78 -15.17 17.86
C VAL A 111 2.61 -14.16 16.73
N GLN A 112 3.66 -13.90 15.96
CA GLN A 112 3.64 -12.95 14.83
C GLN A 112 2.63 -13.40 13.76
N TRP A 113 2.65 -14.69 13.41
CA TRP A 113 1.73 -15.26 12.43
C TRP A 113 0.27 -15.10 12.88
N GLN A 114 -0.02 -15.42 14.14
CA GLN A 114 -1.37 -15.29 14.70
C GLN A 114 -1.85 -13.83 14.66
N GLN A 115 -0.98 -12.86 15.01
CA GLN A 115 -1.31 -11.44 14.97
C GLN A 115 -1.62 -10.96 13.54
N ASN A 116 -0.76 -11.30 12.58
CA ASN A 116 -0.93 -10.94 11.18
C ASN A 116 -2.19 -11.58 10.58
N PHE A 117 -2.44 -12.85 10.89
CA PHE A 117 -3.64 -13.55 10.44
C PHE A 117 -4.92 -12.90 10.99
N ASN A 118 -4.94 -12.58 12.28
CA ASN A 118 -6.08 -11.88 12.90
C ASN A 118 -6.30 -10.48 12.30
N GLN A 119 -5.24 -9.77 11.93
CA GLN A 119 -5.34 -8.47 11.26
C GLN A 119 -5.95 -8.61 9.86
N LEU A 120 -5.50 -9.59 9.07
CA LEU A 120 -6.05 -9.88 7.74
C LEU A 120 -7.53 -10.26 7.82
N LEU A 121 -7.90 -11.07 8.81
CA LEU A 121 -9.30 -11.45 9.05
C LEU A 121 -10.17 -10.22 9.28
N LYS A 122 -9.76 -9.31 10.18
CA LYS A 122 -10.48 -8.06 10.45
C LYS A 122 -10.59 -7.15 9.23
N GLN A 123 -9.53 -7.07 8.41
CA GLN A 123 -9.56 -6.29 7.17
C GLN A 123 -10.56 -6.88 6.17
N THR A 124 -10.64 -8.21 6.09
CA THR A 124 -11.56 -8.90 5.19
C THR A 124 -13.01 -8.73 5.65
N GLU A 125 -13.27 -8.82 6.95
CA GLU A 125 -14.59 -8.51 7.53
C GLU A 125 -15.02 -7.07 7.21
N LEU A 126 -14.14 -6.08 7.44
CA LEU A 126 -14.43 -4.69 7.13
C LEU A 126 -14.69 -4.47 5.62
N LEU A 127 -13.93 -5.15 4.75
CA LEU A 127 -14.16 -5.10 3.30
C LEU A 127 -15.52 -5.71 2.92
N SER A 128 -15.95 -6.76 3.60
CA SER A 128 -17.26 -7.37 3.40
C SER A 128 -18.39 -6.42 3.81
N ASP A 129 -18.30 -5.83 5.00
CA ASP A 129 -19.28 -4.87 5.52
C ASP A 129 -19.38 -3.62 4.62
N THR A 130 -18.25 -3.11 4.17
CA THR A 130 -18.23 -1.96 3.25
C THR A 130 -18.82 -2.32 1.89
N GLN A 131 -18.58 -3.53 1.38
CA GLN A 131 -19.20 -4.01 0.15
C GLN A 131 -20.73 -4.09 0.30
N GLU A 132 -21.25 -4.59 1.42
CA GLU A 132 -22.69 -4.66 1.67
C GLU A 132 -23.33 -3.27 1.81
N PHE A 133 -22.63 -2.35 2.48
CA PHE A 133 -23.04 -0.95 2.56
C PHE A 133 -23.10 -0.31 1.17
N LEU A 134 -22.08 -0.49 0.33
CA LEU A 134 -22.05 0.06 -1.02
C LEU A 134 -23.16 -0.52 -1.90
N LYS A 135 -23.43 -1.82 -1.81
CA LYS A 135 -24.58 -2.45 -2.51
C LYS A 135 -25.89 -1.79 -2.11
N SER A 136 -26.08 -1.54 -0.81
CA SER A 136 -27.28 -0.87 -0.28
C SER A 136 -27.41 0.57 -0.81
N GLN A 137 -26.30 1.31 -0.89
CA GLN A 137 -26.27 2.66 -1.48
C GLN A 137 -26.59 2.66 -2.98
N ILE A 138 -26.10 1.67 -3.73
CA ILE A 138 -26.39 1.53 -5.16
C ILE A 138 -27.88 1.29 -5.37
N LEU A 139 -28.47 0.34 -4.63
CA LEU A 139 -29.89 0.01 -4.73
C LEU A 139 -30.79 1.22 -4.47
N GLU A 140 -30.47 2.02 -3.44
CA GLU A 140 -31.20 3.24 -3.12
C GLU A 140 -31.06 4.30 -4.22
N ARG A 141 -29.87 4.42 -4.83
CA ARG A 141 -29.66 5.34 -5.96
C ARG A 141 -30.42 4.88 -7.21
N GLU A 142 -30.43 3.60 -7.52
CA GLU A 142 -31.19 3.03 -8.64
C GLU A 142 -32.69 3.34 -8.49
N LYS A 143 -33.22 3.18 -7.28
CA LYS A 143 -34.62 3.53 -6.99
C LYS A 143 -34.91 5.02 -7.22
N ARG A 144 -34.03 5.90 -6.74
CA ARG A 144 -34.16 7.35 -6.97
C ARG A 144 -34.08 7.72 -8.45
N VAL A 145 -33.21 7.08 -9.22
CA VAL A 145 -33.10 7.30 -10.66
C VAL A 145 -34.41 6.89 -11.34
N ALA A 146 -34.96 5.73 -11.00
CA ALA A 146 -36.24 5.27 -11.55
C ALA A 146 -37.40 6.23 -11.23
N ASP A 147 -37.46 6.79 -10.02
CA ASP A 147 -38.49 7.76 -9.64
C ASP A 147 -38.32 9.11 -10.38
N LEU A 148 -37.08 9.55 -10.59
CA LEU A 148 -36.79 10.73 -11.39
C LEU A 148 -37.15 10.53 -12.87
N GLU A 149 -36.89 9.35 -13.42
CA GLU A 149 -37.28 9.00 -14.80
C GLU A 149 -38.80 9.08 -14.99
N ARG A 150 -39.58 8.54 -14.04
CA ARG A 150 -41.04 8.68 -14.04
C ARG A 150 -41.47 10.15 -14.04
N THR A 151 -40.86 10.95 -13.17
CA THR A 151 -41.15 12.39 -13.06
C THR A 151 -40.84 13.12 -14.37
N ILE A 152 -39.74 12.76 -15.04
CA ILE A 152 -39.36 13.32 -16.34
C ILE A 152 -40.42 12.98 -17.40
N ASP A 153 -40.90 11.74 -17.44
CA ASP A 153 -41.90 11.31 -18.41
C ASP A 153 -43.26 12.00 -18.20
N GLU A 154 -43.68 12.18 -16.93
CA GLU A 154 -44.86 12.96 -16.57
C GLU A 154 -44.75 14.42 -17.03
N LEU A 155 -43.61 15.07 -16.76
CA LEU A 155 -43.35 16.45 -17.21
C LEU A 155 -43.33 16.54 -18.74
N ARG A 156 -42.74 15.57 -19.43
CA ARG A 156 -42.74 15.51 -20.90
C ARG A 156 -44.15 15.40 -21.47
N GLU A 157 -45.04 14.64 -20.83
CA GLU A 157 -46.45 14.58 -21.22
C GLU A 157 -47.16 15.92 -20.95
N SER A 158 -46.94 16.54 -19.78
CA SER A 158 -47.50 17.87 -19.49
C SER A 158 -47.06 18.93 -20.51
N VAL A 159 -45.77 18.97 -20.86
CA VAL A 159 -45.26 19.91 -21.88
C VAL A 159 -45.88 19.63 -23.25
N ARG A 160 -46.06 18.35 -23.63
CA ARG A 160 -46.75 17.99 -24.88
C ARG A 160 -48.19 18.49 -24.89
N GLN A 161 -48.90 18.37 -23.78
CA GLN A 161 -50.28 18.86 -23.65
C GLN A 161 -50.37 20.38 -23.75
N GLU A 162 -49.50 21.11 -23.04
CA GLU A 162 -49.44 22.58 -23.12
C GLU A 162 -49.09 23.06 -24.53
N ARG A 163 -48.19 22.37 -25.23
CA ARG A 163 -47.85 22.68 -26.62
C ARG A 163 -49.05 22.54 -27.55
N ARG A 164 -49.84 21.46 -27.42
CA ARG A 164 -51.09 21.30 -28.18
C ARG A 164 -52.11 22.39 -27.86
N ARG A 165 -52.22 22.79 -26.58
CA ARG A 165 -53.10 23.91 -26.18
C ARG A 165 -52.67 25.22 -26.84
N ALA A 166 -51.38 25.50 -26.85
CA ALA A 166 -50.84 26.69 -27.50
C ALA A 166 -51.10 26.68 -29.03
N GLU A 167 -50.89 25.54 -29.69
CA GLU A 167 -51.18 25.37 -31.13
C GLU A 167 -52.66 25.60 -31.44
N ASN A 168 -53.58 25.06 -30.63
CA ASN A 168 -55.02 25.28 -30.80
C ASN A 168 -55.40 26.76 -30.62
N LEU A 169 -54.83 27.44 -29.62
CA LEU A 169 -55.08 28.87 -29.40
C LEU A 169 -54.50 29.74 -30.53
N GLU A 170 -53.38 29.33 -31.12
CA GLU A 170 -52.78 30.02 -32.27
C GLU A 170 -53.65 29.86 -33.52
N GLN A 171 -54.18 28.67 -33.77
CA GLN A 171 -55.17 28.43 -34.84
C GLN A 171 -56.43 29.27 -34.62
N GLU A 172 -56.98 29.29 -33.41
CA GLU A 172 -58.15 30.11 -33.08
C GLU A 172 -57.88 31.60 -33.31
N LYS A 173 -56.70 32.10 -32.91
CA LYS A 173 -56.27 33.49 -33.20
C LYS A 173 -56.21 33.77 -34.70
N GLU A 174 -55.67 32.86 -35.50
CA GLU A 174 -55.62 33.01 -36.96
C GLU A 174 -57.02 33.02 -37.59
N GLU A 175 -57.94 32.19 -37.08
CA GLU A 175 -59.34 32.19 -37.50
C GLU A 175 -60.04 33.52 -37.16
N TRP A 176 -59.90 34.00 -35.92
CA TRP A 176 -60.41 35.31 -35.50
C TRP A 176 -59.84 36.46 -36.34
N LYS A 177 -58.56 36.40 -36.69
CA LYS A 177 -57.92 37.39 -37.57
C LYS A 177 -58.53 37.40 -38.97
N LYS A 178 -58.83 36.23 -39.54
CA LYS A 178 -59.55 36.11 -40.83
C LYS A 178 -60.99 36.63 -40.75
N TYR A 179 -61.66 36.48 -39.61
CA TYR A 179 -62.99 37.08 -39.39
C TYR A 179 -62.90 38.61 -39.35
N GLN A 180 -61.91 39.18 -38.66
CA GLN A 180 -61.66 40.63 -38.63
C GLN A 180 -61.36 41.21 -40.02
N GLU A 181 -60.47 40.57 -40.78
CA GLU A 181 -60.18 40.97 -42.18
C GLU A 181 -61.39 40.87 -43.10
N LYS A 182 -62.34 39.97 -42.83
CA LYS A 182 -63.62 39.88 -43.59
C LYS A 182 -64.64 40.92 -43.15
N THR A 183 -64.67 41.31 -41.88
CA THR A 183 -65.56 42.38 -41.39
C THR A 183 -65.11 43.77 -41.82
N ASP A 184 -63.82 43.99 -42.07
CA ASP A 184 -63.30 45.27 -42.58
C ASP A 184 -63.65 45.54 -44.07
N VAL A 185 -64.23 44.57 -44.79
CA VAL A 185 -64.69 44.75 -46.18
C VAL A 185 -66.14 45.25 -46.27
N ASN A 186 -66.89 45.29 -45.16
CA ASN A 186 -68.25 45.83 -45.13
C ASN A 186 -68.53 46.63 -43.84
N GLY A 187 -68.33 47.94 -43.91
CA GLY A 187 -68.94 48.90 -42.99
C GLY A 187 -67.95 49.78 -42.22
N GLU A 188 -67.97 51.07 -42.55
CA GLU A 188 -67.37 52.16 -41.78
C GLU A 188 -67.85 52.17 -40.31
N GLY A 189 -66.97 52.56 -39.38
CA GLY A 189 -67.39 52.89 -38.01
C GLY A 189 -66.25 52.91 -36.99
N GLU A 190 -65.84 54.13 -36.61
CA GLU A 190 -64.93 54.43 -35.52
C GLU A 190 -65.29 53.75 -34.18
N ASN A 191 -64.30 53.28 -33.41
CA ASN A 191 -63.86 53.88 -32.13
C ASN A 191 -63.11 52.91 -31.21
N ALA A 192 -61.88 53.32 -30.88
CA ALA A 192 -61.19 53.22 -29.59
C ALA A 192 -61.36 51.97 -28.70
N ALA A 193 -60.28 51.20 -28.60
CA ALA A 193 -59.83 50.68 -27.31
C ALA A 193 -58.31 50.82 -27.22
N LYS A 194 -57.86 51.65 -26.28
CA LYS A 194 -56.46 51.93 -25.97
C LYS A 194 -55.75 50.62 -25.57
N THR A 195 -54.97 50.04 -26.46
CA THR A 195 -53.96 49.06 -26.07
C THR A 195 -52.80 49.85 -25.51
N GLY A 196 -52.78 49.97 -24.18
CA GLY A 196 -51.67 50.58 -23.47
C GLY A 196 -50.36 49.93 -23.88
N ASP A 197 -49.45 50.78 -24.34
CA ASP A 197 -48.05 50.44 -24.43
C ASP A 197 -47.57 49.92 -23.07
N LEU A 198 -46.77 48.86 -23.18
CA LEU A 198 -45.93 48.20 -22.18
C LEU A 198 -46.61 47.09 -21.34
N PRO A 199 -45.96 45.90 -21.29
CA PRO A 199 -44.53 45.87 -21.02
C PRO A 199 -43.72 44.82 -21.78
N ALA A 200 -43.12 45.22 -22.91
CA ALA A 200 -41.90 44.58 -23.42
C ALA A 200 -40.79 44.54 -22.34
N GLN A 201 -40.78 45.53 -21.43
CA GLN A 201 -39.84 45.65 -20.32
C GLN A 201 -40.03 44.60 -19.20
N GLN A 202 -41.19 43.94 -19.13
CA GLN A 202 -41.49 42.92 -18.12
C GLN A 202 -41.21 41.51 -18.66
N LEU A 203 -41.37 41.32 -19.99
CA LEU A 203 -40.84 40.16 -20.70
C LEU A 203 -39.31 40.14 -20.70
N GLU A 204 -38.62 41.27 -20.90
CA GLU A 204 -37.15 41.34 -20.80
C GLU A 204 -36.62 41.02 -19.39
N LYS A 205 -37.30 41.50 -18.34
CA LYS A 205 -36.95 41.16 -16.96
C LYS A 205 -37.17 39.68 -16.65
N GLN A 206 -38.25 39.07 -17.17
CA GLN A 206 -38.47 37.63 -17.05
C GLN A 206 -37.45 36.81 -17.85
N TRP A 207 -37.10 37.23 -19.07
CA TRP A 207 -36.07 36.59 -19.90
C TRP A 207 -34.68 36.68 -19.27
N GLY A 208 -34.36 37.78 -18.58
CA GLY A 208 -33.12 37.92 -17.81
C GLY A 208 -33.02 36.93 -16.63
N VAL A 209 -34.13 36.71 -15.93
CA VAL A 209 -34.21 35.74 -14.82
C VAL A 209 -34.14 34.30 -15.35
N ILE A 210 -34.81 34.00 -16.48
CA ILE A 210 -34.76 32.69 -17.14
C ILE A 210 -33.35 32.41 -17.67
N ASN A 211 -32.68 33.38 -18.31
CA ASN A 211 -31.29 33.24 -18.76
C ASN A 211 -30.30 33.10 -17.59
N PHE A 212 -30.55 33.78 -16.46
CA PHE A 212 -29.74 33.65 -15.25
C PHE A 212 -29.91 32.26 -14.62
N LEU A 213 -31.14 31.77 -14.50
CA LEU A 213 -31.44 30.42 -14.04
C LEU A 213 -30.87 29.36 -15.00
N GLN A 214 -30.99 29.56 -16.31
CA GLN A 214 -30.44 28.69 -17.35
C GLN A 214 -28.90 28.65 -17.32
N ARG A 215 -28.21 29.79 -17.12
CA ARG A 215 -26.75 29.83 -16.87
C ARG A 215 -26.33 29.16 -15.57
N SER A 216 -27.16 29.25 -14.53
CA SER A 216 -26.89 28.62 -13.24
C SER A 216 -27.07 27.10 -13.28
N ILE A 217 -27.99 26.61 -14.13
CA ILE A 217 -28.24 25.18 -14.40
C ILE A 217 -27.22 24.60 -15.40
N GLN A 218 -26.66 25.41 -16.29
CA GLN A 218 -25.73 24.98 -17.35
C GLN A 218 -24.31 24.61 -16.90
N LYS A 219 -23.88 24.89 -15.65
CA LYS A 219 -22.61 24.37 -15.14
C LYS A 219 -22.89 23.21 -14.21
N ARG A 220 -22.93 22.00 -14.77
CA ARG A 220 -23.18 20.76 -14.03
C ARG A 220 -22.20 20.69 -12.85
N PRO A 221 -22.63 20.28 -11.64
CA PRO A 221 -21.74 20.14 -10.48
C PRO A 221 -20.47 19.33 -10.79
N GLY A 222 -20.60 18.31 -11.66
CA GLY A 222 -19.47 17.49 -12.13
C GLY A 222 -18.44 18.25 -12.96
N GLU A 223 -18.83 19.22 -13.78
CA GLU A 223 -17.88 20.02 -14.59
C GLU A 223 -17.05 20.97 -13.72
N ARG A 224 -17.65 21.49 -12.63
CA ARG A 224 -16.95 22.35 -11.67
C ARG A 224 -15.92 21.58 -10.86
N LEU A 225 -16.24 20.35 -10.50
CA LEU A 225 -15.33 19.45 -9.81
C LEU A 225 -14.21 18.99 -10.75
N LEU A 226 -14.54 18.61 -11.98
CA LEU A 226 -13.56 18.24 -13.00
C LEU A 226 -12.58 19.38 -13.30
N ALA A 227 -13.06 20.62 -13.41
CA ALA A 227 -12.21 21.79 -13.61
C ALA A 227 -11.29 22.10 -12.41
N LEU A 228 -11.70 21.72 -11.19
CA LEU A 228 -10.91 21.92 -9.97
C LEU A 228 -9.81 20.86 -9.84
N ILE A 229 -10.11 19.62 -10.25
CA ILE A 229 -9.25 18.44 -10.10
C ILE A 229 -8.27 18.29 -11.26
N LYS A 230 -8.63 18.74 -12.47
CA LYS A 230 -7.81 18.59 -13.69
C LYS A 230 -6.34 19.05 -13.57
N PRO A 231 -6.00 20.14 -12.87
CA PRO A 231 -4.60 20.57 -12.74
C PRO A 231 -3.85 19.96 -11.55
N LEU A 232 -4.47 19.04 -10.79
CA LEU A 232 -3.92 18.49 -9.55
C LEU A 232 -3.34 17.07 -9.77
N GLU A 233 -2.33 16.73 -8.99
CA GLU A 233 -1.76 15.38 -8.87
C GLU A 233 -2.63 14.49 -7.96
N ASP A 234 -2.52 13.16 -8.11
CA ASP A 234 -3.39 12.18 -7.43
C ASP A 234 -3.52 12.43 -5.91
N ASP A 235 -2.40 12.65 -5.21
CA ASP A 235 -2.38 12.91 -3.76
C ASP A 235 -3.08 14.24 -3.38
N GLN A 236 -3.08 15.24 -4.26
CA GLN A 236 -3.78 16.51 -4.06
C GLN A 236 -5.28 16.34 -4.32
N ILE A 237 -5.65 15.47 -5.26
CA ILE A 237 -7.05 15.13 -5.58
C ILE A 237 -7.70 14.44 -4.38
N GLU A 238 -7.00 13.53 -3.71
CA GLU A 238 -7.49 12.88 -2.48
C GLU A 238 -7.86 13.90 -1.40
N GLU A 239 -7.05 14.95 -1.24
CA GLU A 239 -7.29 16.01 -0.26
C GLU A 239 -8.51 16.89 -0.61
N VAL A 240 -8.79 17.08 -1.89
CA VAL A 240 -10.01 17.74 -2.39
C VAL A 240 -11.24 16.88 -2.13
N ILE A 241 -11.17 15.57 -2.42
CA ILE A 241 -12.27 14.62 -2.23
C ILE A 241 -12.59 14.47 -0.74
N ASP A 242 -11.59 14.23 0.12
CA ASP A 242 -11.77 14.08 1.56
C ASP A 242 -12.38 15.35 2.21
N GLY A 243 -12.05 16.54 1.70
CA GLY A 243 -12.67 17.79 2.13
C GLY A 243 -14.16 17.86 1.82
N LEU A 244 -14.56 17.48 0.60
CA LEU A 244 -15.96 17.42 0.18
C LEU A 244 -16.75 16.35 0.96
N GLU A 245 -16.15 15.18 1.19
CA GLU A 245 -16.76 14.09 1.99
C GLU A 245 -16.98 14.51 3.45
N LYS A 246 -16.05 15.29 4.02
CA LYS A 246 -16.19 15.88 5.36
C LYS A 246 -17.12 17.10 5.38
N GLY A 247 -17.78 17.39 4.26
CA GLY A 247 -18.86 18.36 4.15
C GLY A 247 -18.42 19.78 3.87
N LEU A 248 -17.15 20.02 3.47
CA LEU A 248 -16.74 21.33 2.96
C LEU A 248 -17.47 21.63 1.65
N GLU A 249 -17.93 22.87 1.50
CA GLU A 249 -18.55 23.29 0.24
C GLU A 249 -17.48 23.53 -0.84
N TYR A 250 -17.87 23.45 -2.11
CA TYR A 250 -17.00 23.72 -3.25
C TYR A 250 -16.19 25.02 -3.10
N ARG A 251 -16.80 26.08 -2.55
CA ARG A 251 -16.12 27.37 -2.32
C ARG A 251 -15.02 27.27 -1.26
N GLU A 252 -15.19 26.43 -0.25
CA GLU A 252 -14.21 26.20 0.82
C GLU A 252 -13.06 25.35 0.32
N VAL A 253 -13.37 24.29 -0.45
CA VAL A 253 -12.38 23.41 -1.07
C VAL A 253 -11.51 24.13 -2.08
N LYS A 254 -12.12 25.02 -2.88
CA LYS A 254 -11.40 25.88 -3.83
C LYS A 254 -10.33 26.77 -3.16
N ARG A 255 -10.40 27.04 -1.86
CA ARG A 255 -9.41 27.88 -1.16
C ARG A 255 -8.07 27.21 -0.91
N TYR A 256 -8.03 25.87 -0.93
CA TYR A 256 -6.80 25.12 -0.70
C TYR A 256 -6.41 24.19 -1.86
N ALA A 257 -7.33 23.93 -2.79
CA ALA A 257 -7.11 23.15 -4.00
C ALA A 257 -6.29 23.94 -5.05
N ASP A 258 -5.03 24.19 -4.72
CA ASP A 258 -4.05 24.92 -5.51
C ASP A 258 -2.94 23.97 -6.02
N PRO A 259 -2.69 23.85 -7.33
CA PRO A 259 -1.66 22.95 -7.87
C PRO A 259 -0.25 23.25 -7.33
N ASP A 260 0.02 24.49 -6.90
CA ASP A 260 1.32 24.88 -6.34
C ASP A 260 1.51 24.40 -4.87
N TYR A 261 0.49 23.78 -4.25
CA TYR A 261 0.53 23.33 -2.87
C TYR A 261 0.78 21.83 -2.78
N SER A 262 1.73 21.39 -1.95
CA SER A 262 1.86 19.96 -1.64
C SER A 262 0.59 19.39 -0.99
N ALA A 263 0.34 18.09 -1.16
CA ALA A 263 -0.79 17.40 -0.52
C ALA A 263 -0.79 17.61 1.01
N ASN A 264 0.38 17.61 1.65
CA ASN A 264 0.51 17.91 3.08
C ASN A 264 0.02 19.33 3.43
N LYS A 265 0.35 20.33 2.62
CA LYS A 265 -0.12 21.71 2.81
C LYS A 265 -1.64 21.83 2.60
N MET A 266 -2.18 21.12 1.62
CA MET A 266 -3.62 21.03 1.41
C MET A 266 -4.34 20.41 2.62
N LYS A 267 -3.77 19.33 3.16
CA LYS A 267 -4.28 18.64 4.36
C LYS A 267 -4.35 19.55 5.57
N GLU A 268 -3.30 20.33 5.82
CA GLU A 268 -3.27 21.30 6.91
C GLU A 268 -4.37 22.37 6.75
N MET A 269 -4.49 22.93 5.55
CA MET A 269 -5.52 23.94 5.23
C MET A 269 -6.94 23.38 5.35
N LYS A 270 -7.18 22.16 4.87
CA LYS A 270 -8.44 21.42 5.04
C LYS A 270 -8.78 21.24 6.52
N ILE A 271 -7.82 20.82 7.35
CA ILE A 271 -8.03 20.65 8.80
C ILE A 271 -8.41 21.98 9.45
N ILE A 272 -7.78 23.09 9.06
CA ILE A 272 -8.11 24.43 9.58
C ILE A 272 -9.57 24.79 9.23
N LEU A 273 -9.99 24.58 7.98
CA LEU A 273 -11.37 24.87 7.53
C LEU A 273 -12.40 24.00 8.27
N LEU A 274 -12.13 22.72 8.44
CA LEU A 274 -12.99 21.80 9.19
C LEU A 274 -13.12 22.19 10.67
N LYS A 275 -12.04 22.67 11.30
CA LYS A 275 -12.07 23.18 12.68
C LYS A 275 -12.88 24.48 12.78
N GLN A 276 -12.71 25.41 11.84
CA GLN A 276 -13.49 26.65 11.78
C GLN A 276 -14.99 26.38 11.64
N ARG A 277 -15.36 25.31 10.94
CA ARG A 277 -16.76 24.88 10.81
C ARG A 277 -17.32 24.27 12.09
N LYS A 278 -16.52 23.48 12.83
CA LYS A 278 -16.91 22.93 14.14
C LYS A 278 -17.12 24.03 15.20
N GLY A 279 -16.35 25.13 15.15
CA GLY A 279 -16.51 26.27 16.05
C GLY A 279 -17.67 27.23 15.70
N LYS A 280 -18.31 27.09 14.54
CA LYS A 280 -19.50 27.87 14.13
C LYS A 280 -20.83 27.17 14.41
N LYS A 281 -20.81 25.95 14.95
CA LYS A 281 -22.00 25.21 15.40
C LYS A 281 -22.22 25.43 16.92
N THR A 282 -22.46 26.69 17.30
CA THR A 282 -23.02 27.17 18.57
C THR A 282 -23.74 28.46 18.27
#